data_AF-A0A9D1A7U3-F1
#
_entry.id   AF-A0A9D1A7U3-F1
#
_cell.length_a   1.000
_cell.length_b   1.000
_cell.length_c   1.000
_cell.angle_alpha   90.00
_cell.angle_beta   90.00
_cell.angle_gamma   90.00
#
_symmetry.space_group_name_H-M   'P 1'
#
loop_
_entity.id
_entity.type
_entity.pdbx_description
1 polymer ?
#
loop_
_entity_poly.entity_id
_entity_poly.type
_entity_poly.pdbx_seq_one_letter_code
_entity_poly.pdbx_strand_id
1 'polypeptide(L)'
;MKLLLHICCAPCANRPLADLQAQGHDVTGFWYNPNIHPFTEYRARRNTVRDYLQEIGVPLIEQNDYGLRPFVRAVAEDIPGRCVKCYGMRLFRAAEVAKAQGFDGFTSSLFISPYQKHDLMKEVAEKAAETFGVEFFYQDFRPLFRAGQDFAREHGFYMQKYCGCVFSEEERYLKANKIIP
;
A
#
# COMPACT_ATOMS: atom_id res chain seq x y z
N MET A 1 -3.15 18.03 -10.28
CA MET A 1 -3.04 16.77 -11.04
C MET A 1 -4.12 15.81 -10.57
N LYS A 2 -4.63 14.97 -11.47
CA LYS A 2 -5.40 13.77 -11.16
C LYS A 2 -4.44 12.66 -10.76
N LEU A 3 -4.38 12.33 -9.48
CA LEU A 3 -3.45 11.35 -8.93
C LEU A 3 -4.16 10.07 -8.51
N LEU A 4 -3.62 8.93 -8.93
CA LEU A 4 -3.99 7.63 -8.40
C LEU A 4 -3.10 7.28 -7.19
N LEU A 5 -3.69 7.20 -6.00
CA LEU A 5 -2.98 6.80 -4.78
C LEU A 5 -3.20 5.31 -4.52
N HIS A 6 -2.18 4.48 -4.74
CA HIS A 6 -2.21 3.10 -4.26
C HIS A 6 -2.22 3.07 -2.71
N ILE A 7 -3.21 2.39 -2.12
CA ILE A 7 -3.41 2.32 -0.67
C ILE A 7 -3.16 0.91 -0.16
N CYS A 8 -2.20 0.75 0.76
CA CYS A 8 -1.95 -0.54 1.43
C CYS A 8 -2.80 -0.77 2.69
N CYS A 9 -3.23 0.31 3.35
CA CYS A 9 -4.13 0.33 4.50
C CYS A 9 -4.47 1.79 4.89
N ALA A 10 -5.58 2.00 5.61
CA ALA A 10 -6.01 3.34 6.06
C ALA A 10 -5.01 4.02 7.02
N PRO A 11 -4.34 3.32 7.96
CA PRO A 11 -3.31 3.93 8.81
C PRO A 11 -2.10 4.49 8.04
N CYS A 12 -1.82 3.95 6.85
CA CYS A 12 -0.77 4.47 5.99
C CYS A 12 -1.26 5.55 5.02
N ALA A 13 -2.55 5.57 4.67
CA ALA A 13 -3.08 6.49 3.66
C ALA A 13 -3.59 7.81 4.24
N ASN A 14 -4.00 7.86 5.52
CA ASN A 14 -4.73 9.02 6.03
C ASN A 14 -3.97 10.37 5.92
N ARG A 15 -2.74 10.48 6.44
CA ARG A 15 -1.97 11.74 6.32
C ARG A 15 -1.46 12.01 4.90
N PRO A 16 -0.94 11.03 4.14
CA PRO A 16 -0.51 11.27 2.76
C PRO A 16 -1.65 11.76 1.88
N LEU A 17 -2.84 11.18 2.05
CA LEU A 17 -4.03 11.61 1.31
C LEU A 17 -4.44 13.03 1.68
N ALA A 18 -4.49 13.36 2.97
CA ALA A 18 -4.81 14.72 3.42
C ALA A 18 -3.78 15.75 2.93
N ASP A 19 -2.50 15.39 2.94
CA ASP A 19 -1.40 16.24 2.47
C ASP A 19 -1.48 16.48 0.95
N LEU A 20 -1.70 15.43 0.16
CA LEU A 20 -1.90 15.55 -1.30
C LEU A 20 -3.13 16.41 -1.65
N GLN A 21 -4.22 16.27 -0.91
CA GLN A 21 -5.41 17.11 -1.11
C GLN A 21 -5.14 18.58 -0.73
N ALA A 22 -4.40 18.83 0.35
CA ALA A 22 -4.02 20.18 0.76
C ALA A 22 -3.10 20.87 -0.27
N GLN A 23 -2.31 20.10 -1.01
CA GLN A 23 -1.53 20.56 -2.15
C GLN A 23 -2.36 20.80 -3.43
N GLY A 24 -3.68 20.53 -3.40
CA GLY A 24 -4.60 20.76 -4.53
C GLY A 24 -4.67 19.63 -5.55
N HIS A 25 -4.20 18.42 -5.20
CA HIS A 25 -4.36 17.25 -6.08
C HIS A 25 -5.78 16.69 -6.02
N ASP A 26 -6.30 16.25 -7.17
CA ASP A 26 -7.53 15.47 -7.29
C ASP A 26 -7.15 13.98 -7.12
N VAL A 27 -7.36 13.45 -5.93
CA VAL A 27 -6.85 12.13 -5.53
C VAL A 27 -7.96 11.09 -5.60
N THR A 28 -7.71 10.00 -6.33
CA THR A 28 -8.51 8.77 -6.26
C THR A 28 -7.71 7.67 -5.57
N GLY A 29 -8.32 7.00 -4.60
CA GLY A 29 -7.73 5.84 -3.95
C GLY A 29 -7.75 4.62 -4.85
N PHE A 30 -6.72 3.79 -4.73
CA PHE A 30 -6.61 2.51 -5.44
C PHE A 30 -6.28 1.38 -4.47
N TRP A 31 -7.18 0.40 -4.35
CA TRP A 31 -6.96 -0.80 -3.57
C TRP A 31 -6.59 -1.97 -4.49
N TYR A 32 -5.32 -2.40 -4.42
CA TYR A 32 -4.86 -3.65 -5.02
C TYR A 32 -3.69 -4.21 -4.23
N ASN A 33 -3.96 -5.21 -3.39
CA ASN A 33 -2.97 -5.75 -2.45
C ASN A 33 -2.96 -7.29 -2.43
N PRO A 34 -2.61 -7.96 -3.55
CA PRO A 34 -2.62 -9.43 -3.65
C PRO A 34 -1.63 -10.11 -2.68
N ASN A 35 -0.70 -9.33 -2.13
CA ASN A 35 0.34 -9.73 -1.20
C ASN A 35 -0.09 -9.69 0.27
N ILE A 36 -1.33 -9.30 0.61
CA ILE A 36 -1.79 -9.26 2.00
C ILE A 36 -2.47 -10.57 2.37
N HIS A 37 -1.91 -11.25 3.38
CA HIS A 37 -2.30 -12.55 3.90
C HIS A 37 -2.25 -12.54 5.44
N PRO A 38 -3.10 -13.33 6.11
CA PRO A 38 -4.13 -14.21 5.54
C PRO A 38 -5.36 -13.39 5.12
N PHE A 39 -6.41 -14.07 4.64
CA PHE A 39 -7.62 -13.41 4.15
C PHE A 39 -8.28 -12.48 5.18
N THR A 40 -8.17 -12.78 6.48
CA THR A 40 -8.70 -11.93 7.54
C THR A 40 -7.98 -10.58 7.63
N GLU A 41 -6.65 -10.55 7.48
CA GLU A 41 -5.85 -9.32 7.41
C GLU A 41 -6.21 -8.51 6.15
N TYR A 42 -6.30 -9.20 5.01
CA TYR A 42 -6.70 -8.59 3.73
C TYR A 42 -8.05 -7.90 3.86
N ARG A 43 -9.06 -8.62 4.35
CA ARG A 43 -10.43 -8.13 4.53
C ARG A 43 -10.48 -6.96 5.51
N ALA A 44 -9.78 -7.05 6.64
CA ALA A 44 -9.78 -5.99 7.65
C ALA A 44 -9.21 -4.68 7.10
N ARG A 45 -8.04 -4.74 6.43
CA ARG A 45 -7.43 -3.55 5.82
C ARG A 45 -8.29 -2.97 4.70
N ARG A 46 -8.82 -3.81 3.80
CA ARG A 46 -9.68 -3.37 2.69
C ARG A 46 -10.93 -2.66 3.19
N ASN A 47 -11.66 -3.28 4.12
CA ASN A 47 -12.88 -2.70 4.68
C ASN A 47 -12.57 -1.37 5.36
N THR A 48 -11.49 -1.30 6.16
CA THR A 48 -11.09 -0.03 6.81
C THR A 48 -10.78 1.07 5.79
N VAL A 49 -10.11 0.74 4.68
CA VAL A 49 -9.84 1.72 3.60
C VAL A 49 -11.13 2.17 2.94
N ARG A 50 -12.01 1.24 2.58
CA ARG A 50 -13.29 1.54 1.94
C ARG A 50 -14.15 2.43 2.80
N ASP A 51 -14.30 2.08 4.08
CA ASP A 51 -15.15 2.80 5.02
C ASP A 51 -14.58 4.21 5.28
N TYR A 52 -13.24 4.34 5.44
CA TYR A 52 -12.59 5.64 5.57
C TYR A 52 -12.74 6.54 4.34
N LEU A 53 -12.50 6.00 3.13
CA LEU A 53 -12.60 6.79 1.89
C LEU A 53 -14.04 7.23 1.62
N GLN A 54 -15.02 6.37 1.94
CA GLN A 54 -16.43 6.73 1.87
C GLN A 54 -16.77 7.87 2.84
N GLU A 55 -16.27 7.82 4.08
CA GLU A 55 -16.49 8.84 5.10
C GLU A 55 -16.01 10.24 4.64
N ILE A 56 -14.83 10.31 4.03
CA ILE A 56 -14.22 11.57 3.58
C ILE A 56 -14.59 11.94 2.13
N GLY A 57 -15.47 11.18 1.48
CA GLY A 57 -15.92 11.45 0.12
C GLY A 57 -14.84 11.30 -0.97
N VAL A 58 -13.84 10.45 -0.76
CA VAL A 58 -12.79 10.18 -1.76
C VAL A 58 -13.15 8.93 -2.59
N PRO A 59 -13.10 9.01 -3.94
CA PRO A 59 -13.33 7.85 -4.79
C PRO A 59 -12.33 6.72 -4.54
N LEU A 60 -12.81 5.48 -4.62
CA LEU A 60 -11.99 4.27 -4.50
C LEU A 60 -12.18 3.37 -5.73
N ILE A 61 -11.09 3.07 -6.42
CA ILE A 61 -11.02 1.97 -7.38
C ILE A 61 -10.57 0.73 -6.62
N GLU A 62 -11.45 -0.27 -6.50
CA GLU A 62 -11.18 -1.50 -5.77
C GLU A 62 -10.94 -2.68 -6.73
N GLN A 63 -9.76 -3.30 -6.65
CA GLN A 63 -9.45 -4.58 -7.29
C GLN A 63 -9.25 -5.65 -6.21
N ASN A 64 -10.34 -6.38 -5.97
CA ASN A 64 -10.49 -7.25 -4.81
C ASN A 64 -9.92 -8.68 -5.04
N ASP A 65 -8.63 -8.77 -5.36
CA ASP A 65 -7.96 -10.03 -5.68
C ASP A 65 -7.13 -10.56 -4.50
N TYR A 66 -7.58 -11.65 -3.88
CA TYR A 66 -6.82 -12.36 -2.83
C TYR A 66 -5.73 -13.26 -3.46
N GLY A 67 -4.59 -12.65 -3.77
CA GLY A 67 -3.54 -13.24 -4.60
C GLY A 67 -2.51 -14.15 -3.91
N LEU A 68 -2.88 -14.96 -2.91
CA LEU A 68 -1.93 -15.81 -2.17
C LEU A 68 -1.06 -16.70 -3.06
N ARG A 69 -1.67 -17.51 -3.94
CA ARG A 69 -0.93 -18.45 -4.79
C ARG A 69 -0.01 -17.72 -5.79
N PRO A 70 -0.48 -16.71 -6.55
CA PRO A 70 0.41 -15.91 -7.40
C PRO A 70 1.56 -15.26 -6.62
N PHE A 71 1.27 -14.68 -5.45
CA PHE A 71 2.29 -14.04 -4.63
C PHE A 71 3.38 -15.03 -4.17
N VAL A 72 2.99 -16.17 -3.61
CA VAL A 72 3.94 -17.20 -3.15
C VAL A 72 4.80 -17.70 -4.30
N ARG A 73 4.21 -17.99 -5.47
CA ARG A 73 4.97 -18.39 -6.67
C ARG A 73 5.99 -17.33 -7.09
N ALA A 74 5.64 -16.06 -7.01
CA ALA A 74 6.52 -14.96 -7.42
C ALA A 74 7.74 -14.77 -6.51
N VAL A 75 7.72 -15.28 -5.27
CA VAL A 75 8.76 -15.04 -4.26
C VAL A 75 9.41 -16.31 -3.72
N ALA A 76 8.92 -17.50 -4.09
CA ALA A 76 9.38 -18.77 -3.53
C ALA A 76 10.87 -19.03 -3.76
N GLU A 77 11.43 -18.56 -4.87
CA GLU A 77 12.85 -18.73 -5.21
C GLU A 77 13.78 -17.83 -4.37
N ASP A 78 13.27 -16.72 -3.83
CA ASP A 78 14.03 -15.77 -3.02
C ASP A 78 13.13 -15.07 -1.98
N ILE A 79 12.84 -15.80 -0.90
CA ILE A 79 12.04 -15.30 0.22
C ILE A 79 12.73 -14.12 0.96
N PRO A 80 14.06 -14.12 1.19
CA PRO A 80 14.75 -12.96 1.76
C PRO A 80 14.66 -11.68 0.89
N GLY A 81 14.72 -11.82 -0.44
CA GLY A 81 14.61 -10.72 -1.41
C GLY A 81 13.19 -10.39 -1.89
N ARG A 82 12.17 -11.07 -1.38
CA ARG A 82 10.74 -10.98 -1.79
C ARG A 82 10.17 -9.57 -1.95
N CYS A 83 10.69 -8.58 -1.23
CA CYS A 83 10.12 -7.22 -1.22
C CYS A 83 10.11 -6.58 -2.62
N VAL A 84 11.12 -6.82 -3.45
CA VAL A 84 11.19 -6.28 -4.83
C VAL A 84 9.96 -6.73 -5.63
N LYS A 85 9.66 -8.03 -5.60
CA LYS A 85 8.51 -8.63 -6.28
C LYS A 85 7.19 -8.13 -5.67
N CYS A 86 7.13 -8.03 -4.35
CA CYS A 86 5.97 -7.51 -3.63
C CYS A 86 5.65 -6.05 -3.97
N TYR A 87 6.66 -5.18 -4.11
CA TYR A 87 6.48 -3.81 -4.61
C TYR A 87 6.05 -3.83 -6.07
N GLY A 88 6.73 -4.64 -6.90
CA GLY A 88 6.45 -4.76 -8.33
C GLY A 88 5.00 -5.09 -8.61
N MET A 89 4.45 -6.13 -7.97
CA MET A 89 3.04 -6.52 -8.14
C MET A 89 2.07 -5.35 -7.91
N ARG A 90 2.32 -4.50 -6.91
CA ARG A 90 1.43 -3.40 -6.53
C ARG A 90 1.63 -2.16 -7.39
N LEU A 91 2.88 -1.74 -7.57
CA LEU A 91 3.23 -0.47 -8.22
C LEU A 91 3.11 -0.55 -9.74
N PHE A 92 3.42 -1.69 -10.36
CA PHE A 92 3.15 -1.87 -11.80
C PHE A 92 1.66 -1.84 -12.08
N ARG A 93 0.86 -2.48 -11.23
CA ARG A 93 -0.59 -2.44 -11.40
C ARG A 93 -1.16 -1.04 -11.16
N ALA A 94 -0.63 -0.28 -10.21
CA ALA A 94 -1.02 1.11 -9.99
C ALA A 94 -0.69 2.00 -11.19
N ALA A 95 0.53 1.88 -11.75
CA ALA A 95 0.92 2.61 -12.95
C ALA A 95 0.06 2.26 -14.16
N GLU A 96 -0.20 0.96 -14.37
CA GLU A 96 -1.07 0.47 -15.45
C GLU A 96 -2.50 1.05 -15.34
N VAL A 97 -3.09 0.99 -14.14
CA VAL A 97 -4.44 1.53 -13.89
C VAL A 97 -4.46 3.04 -14.06
N ALA A 98 -3.44 3.75 -13.57
CA ALA A 98 -3.32 5.20 -13.71
C ALA A 98 -3.31 5.60 -15.19
N LYS A 99 -2.49 4.92 -16.01
CA LYS A 99 -2.45 5.15 -17.45
C LYS A 99 -3.78 4.83 -18.12
N ALA A 100 -4.34 3.65 -17.87
CA ALA A 100 -5.55 3.18 -18.52
C ALA A 100 -6.79 4.03 -18.21
N GLN A 101 -6.83 4.66 -17.04
CA GLN A 101 -7.95 5.49 -16.60
C GLN A 101 -7.71 7.00 -16.75
N GLY A 102 -6.59 7.41 -17.38
CA GLY A 102 -6.30 8.81 -17.69
C GLY A 102 -5.95 9.67 -16.48
N PHE A 103 -5.30 9.09 -15.47
CA PHE A 103 -4.65 9.86 -14.40
C PHE A 103 -3.36 10.50 -14.91
N ASP A 104 -3.00 11.66 -14.38
CA ASP A 104 -1.76 12.35 -14.72
C ASP A 104 -0.55 11.62 -14.14
N GLY A 105 -0.73 11.02 -12.94
CA GLY A 105 0.31 10.28 -12.25
C GLY A 105 -0.22 9.33 -11.20
N PHE A 106 0.68 8.53 -10.62
CA PHE A 106 0.39 7.65 -9.50
C PHE A 106 1.41 7.82 -8.38
N THR A 107 1.00 7.43 -7.18
CA THR A 107 1.88 7.32 -6.01
C THR A 107 1.39 6.21 -5.08
N SER A 108 1.99 6.06 -3.89
CA SER A 108 1.61 5.00 -2.96
C SER A 108 1.69 5.43 -1.49
N SER A 109 0.69 5.02 -0.71
CA SER A 109 0.70 5.17 0.74
C SER A 109 1.83 4.36 1.41
N LEU A 110 2.52 3.48 0.67
CA LEU A 110 3.66 2.73 1.19
C LEU A 110 4.84 3.64 1.57
N PHE A 111 5.00 4.79 0.91
CA PHE A 111 6.09 5.75 1.14
C PHE A 111 6.00 6.46 2.52
N ILE A 112 4.94 6.24 3.30
CA ILE A 112 4.89 6.72 4.70
C ILE A 112 5.69 5.86 5.67
N SER A 113 5.91 4.58 5.34
CA SER A 113 6.38 3.62 6.35
C SER A 113 7.90 3.65 6.49
N PRO A 114 8.44 3.90 7.70
CA PRO A 114 9.89 3.88 7.94
C PRO A 114 10.48 2.45 7.91
N TYR A 115 9.63 1.43 7.85
CA TYR A 115 10.04 0.01 7.85
C TYR A 115 10.16 -0.59 6.44
N GLN A 116 9.72 0.13 5.40
CA GLN A 116 9.84 -0.33 4.02
C GLN A 116 11.23 -0.04 3.48
N LYS A 117 11.68 -0.83 2.50
CA LYS A 117 12.93 -0.59 1.77
C LYS A 117 12.69 0.56 0.78
N HIS A 118 12.82 1.79 1.27
CA HIS A 118 12.35 3.00 0.58
C HIS A 118 12.98 3.22 -0.79
N ASP A 119 14.32 3.15 -0.88
CA ASP A 119 15.05 3.37 -2.14
C ASP A 119 14.69 2.30 -3.16
N LEU A 120 14.68 1.03 -2.74
CA LEU A 120 14.24 -0.08 -3.58
C LEU A 120 12.79 0.10 -4.08
N MET A 121 11.90 0.57 -3.21
CA MET A 121 10.50 0.80 -3.58
C MET A 121 10.36 1.97 -4.57
N LYS A 122 11.19 3.01 -4.43
CA LYS A 122 11.27 4.14 -5.34
C LYS A 122 11.74 3.68 -6.73
N GLU A 123 12.81 2.91 -6.81
CA GLU A 123 13.32 2.35 -8.08
C GLU A 123 12.25 1.52 -8.80
N VAL A 124 11.49 0.69 -8.06
CA VAL A 124 10.39 -0.09 -8.63
C VAL A 124 9.26 0.80 -9.17
N ALA A 125 8.94 1.90 -8.47
CA ALA A 125 7.92 2.84 -8.91
C ALA A 125 8.36 3.62 -10.16
N GLU A 126 9.61 4.07 -10.21
CA GLU A 126 10.20 4.74 -11.38
C GLU A 126 10.17 3.82 -12.61
N LYS A 127 10.55 2.54 -12.44
CA LYS A 127 10.47 1.55 -13.51
C LYS A 127 9.03 1.31 -13.98
N ALA A 128 8.06 1.29 -13.06
CA ALA A 128 6.65 1.16 -13.42
C ALA A 128 6.15 2.39 -14.21
N ALA A 129 6.52 3.61 -13.80
CA ALA A 129 6.22 4.84 -14.53
C ALA A 129 6.77 4.82 -15.96
N GLU A 130 8.04 4.44 -16.12
CA GLU A 130 8.68 4.32 -17.44
C GLU A 130 7.97 3.28 -18.31
N THR A 131 7.66 2.10 -17.75
CA THR A 131 7.02 0.99 -18.47
C THR A 131 5.66 1.38 -19.07
N PHE A 132 4.85 2.14 -18.33
CA PHE A 132 3.49 2.50 -18.75
C PHE A 132 3.35 3.93 -19.30
N GLY A 133 4.41 4.73 -19.27
CA GLY A 133 4.39 6.13 -19.71
C GLY A 133 3.39 6.97 -18.92
N VAL A 134 3.48 6.90 -17.58
CA VAL A 134 2.67 7.66 -16.61
C VAL A 134 3.59 8.26 -15.54
N GLU A 135 3.27 9.43 -15.02
CA GLU A 135 4.13 10.09 -14.02
C GLU A 135 4.12 9.31 -12.69
N PHE A 136 5.30 9.09 -12.12
CA PHE A 136 5.42 8.68 -10.72
C PHE A 136 5.60 9.92 -9.84
N PHE A 137 4.55 10.28 -9.10
CA PHE A 137 4.60 11.37 -8.14
C PHE A 137 5.28 10.88 -6.85
N TYR A 138 6.58 11.09 -6.75
CA TYR A 138 7.35 10.74 -5.57
C TYR A 138 7.23 11.81 -4.48
N GLN A 139 6.82 11.40 -3.28
CA GLN A 139 6.92 12.21 -2.08
C GLN A 139 7.31 11.32 -0.89
N ASP A 140 8.24 11.81 -0.08
CA ASP A 140 8.61 11.15 1.17
C ASP A 140 7.59 11.49 2.26
N PHE A 141 6.70 10.54 2.56
CA PHE A 141 5.67 10.72 3.58
C PHE A 141 6.12 10.29 4.97
N ARG A 142 7.34 9.77 5.17
CA ARG A 142 7.82 9.29 6.49
C ARG A 142 7.69 10.32 7.61
N PRO A 143 7.88 11.64 7.40
CA PRO A 143 7.63 12.63 8.44
C PRO A 143 6.19 12.61 8.98
N LEU A 144 5.22 12.20 8.16
CA LEU A 144 3.81 12.11 8.52
C LEU A 144 3.46 10.81 9.28
N PHE A 145 4.40 9.87 9.41
CA PHE A 145 4.14 8.54 9.95
C PHE A 145 3.52 8.54 11.35
N ARG A 146 4.08 9.33 12.28
CA ARG A 146 3.59 9.39 13.67
C ARG A 146 2.18 9.94 13.72
N ALA A 147 1.96 11.11 13.10
CA ALA A 147 0.64 11.73 13.02
C ALA A 147 -0.40 10.79 12.37
N GLY A 148 0.00 10.00 11.37
CA GLY A 148 -0.88 9.02 10.74
C GLY A 148 -1.22 7.81 11.59
N GLN A 149 -0.30 7.37 12.46
CA GLN A 149 -0.57 6.34 13.44
C GLN A 149 -1.47 6.84 14.57
N ASP A 150 -1.28 8.07 15.03
CA ASP A 150 -2.06 8.64 16.12
C ASP A 150 -3.50 8.87 15.67
N PHE A 151 -3.70 9.50 14.51
CA PHE A 151 -5.02 9.63 13.90
C PHE A 151 -5.70 8.27 13.70
N ALA A 152 -4.98 7.26 13.21
CA ALA A 152 -5.56 5.94 13.00
C ALA A 152 -6.07 5.29 14.30
N ARG A 153 -5.39 5.52 15.43
CA ARG A 153 -5.84 5.01 16.73
C ARG A 153 -7.06 5.77 17.24
N GLU A 154 -7.02 7.10 17.16
CA GLU A 154 -8.13 7.97 17.58
C GLU A 154 -9.41 7.70 16.77
N HIS A 155 -9.26 7.44 15.47
CA HIS A 155 -10.35 7.15 14.55
C HIS A 155 -10.82 5.69 14.58
N GLY A 156 -10.19 4.84 15.39
CA GLY A 156 -10.59 3.43 15.55
C GLY A 156 -10.28 2.53 14.34
N PHE A 157 -9.28 2.86 13.53
CA PHE A 157 -8.88 2.02 12.40
C PHE A 157 -8.33 0.67 12.85
N TYR A 158 -8.50 -0.34 11.98
CA TYR A 158 -7.78 -1.59 12.12
C TYR A 158 -6.26 -1.35 12.05
N MET A 159 -5.56 -1.64 13.15
CA MET A 159 -4.12 -1.47 13.26
C MET A 159 -3.38 -2.75 12.89
N GLN A 160 -2.71 -2.70 11.75
CA GLN A 160 -1.86 -3.80 11.28
C GLN A 160 -0.63 -4.01 12.17
N LYS A 161 -0.19 -5.26 12.26
CA LYS A 161 0.93 -5.66 13.14
C LYS A 161 2.18 -6.10 12.38
N TYR A 162 2.13 -6.14 11.06
CA TYR A 162 3.18 -6.59 10.15
C TYR A 162 2.92 -6.02 8.74
N CYS A 163 3.85 -6.21 7.78
CA CYS A 163 3.73 -5.54 6.47
C CYS A 163 2.55 -6.06 5.64
N GLY A 164 2.15 -7.32 5.86
CA GLY A 164 0.96 -7.93 5.29
C GLY A 164 1.21 -9.26 4.59
N CYS A 165 2.44 -9.58 4.18
CA CYS A 165 2.70 -10.85 3.49
C CYS A 165 2.80 -12.03 4.45
N VAL A 166 2.48 -13.24 3.99
CA VAL A 166 2.53 -14.48 4.78
C VAL A 166 3.89 -14.70 5.46
N PHE A 167 5.01 -14.36 4.81
CA PHE A 167 6.34 -14.49 5.41
C PHE A 167 6.60 -13.48 6.53
N SER A 168 6.05 -12.26 6.41
CA SER A 168 6.13 -11.28 7.51
C SER A 168 5.19 -11.60 8.67
N GLU A 169 4.14 -12.37 8.42
CA GLU A 169 3.31 -12.95 9.47
C GLU A 169 4.07 -14.06 10.20
N GLU A 170 4.67 -14.99 9.45
CA GLU A 170 5.53 -16.05 9.98
C GLU A 170 6.67 -15.47 10.85
N GLU A 171 7.44 -14.54 10.31
CA GLU A 171 8.53 -13.85 11.03
C GLU A 171 8.05 -13.19 12.34
N ARG A 172 6.80 -12.70 12.37
CA ARG A 172 6.22 -12.06 13.57
C ARG A 172 5.92 -13.09 14.66
N TYR A 173 5.57 -14.33 14.32
CA TYR A 173 5.32 -15.39 15.29
C TYR A 173 6.59 -16.18 15.66
N LEU A 174 7.59 -16.25 14.78
CA LEU A 174 8.87 -16.90 15.08
C LEU A 174 9.78 -16.09 16.01
N LYS A 175 9.56 -14.78 16.17
CA LYS A 175 10.32 -13.97 17.12
C LYS A 175 10.05 -14.42 18.56
N ALA A 176 11.13 -14.72 19.28
CA ALA A 176 11.28 -15.58 20.48
C ALA A 176 10.39 -15.37 21.72
N ASN A 177 9.33 -14.54 21.69
CA ASN A 177 8.47 -14.28 22.87
C ASN A 177 6.97 -14.47 22.60
N LYS A 178 6.59 -15.27 21.60
CA LYS A 178 5.20 -15.65 21.36
C LYS A 178 5.10 -17.15 21.17
N ILE A 179 4.94 -17.87 22.28
CA ILE A 179 4.47 -19.26 22.24
C ILE A 179 3.10 -19.23 21.55
N ILE A 180 2.98 -19.92 20.43
CA ILE A 180 1.69 -20.23 19.81
C ILE A 180 0.99 -21.16 20.82
N PRO A 181 -0.13 -20.76 21.44
CA PRO A 181 -0.88 -21.64 22.32
C PRO A 181 -1.39 -22.89 21.57
#